data_AF-A0A849QQA2-F1
#
_entry.id   AF-A0A849QQA2-F1
#
_cell.length_a   1.000
_cell.length_b   1.000
_cell.length_c   1.000
_cell.angle_alpha   90.00
_cell.angle_beta   90.00
_cell.angle_gamma   90.00
#
_symmetry.space_group_name_H-M   'P 1'
#
loop_
_entity.id
_entity.type
_entity.pdbx_description
1 polymer ?
#
loop_
_entity_poly.entity_id
_entity_poly.type
_entity_poly.pdbx_seq_one_letter_code
_entity_poly.pdbx_strand_id
1 'polypeptide(L)'
;MLFLGGYVLDFMEYIYLGKERPKYRFNLSDSQGNLIFRYDNAAHHKDIHTFPHHKHTPTEIKASGEIGFAEVMSEIEILILTNFDK
;
A
#
# COMPACT_ATOMS: atom_id res chain seq x y z
N MET A 1 6.05 10.27 3.04
CA MET A 1 5.90 10.42 4.50
C MET A 1 6.92 9.53 5.19
N LEU A 2 7.71 10.10 6.11
CA LEU A 2 8.76 9.39 6.84
C LEU A 2 8.21 8.97 8.22
N PHE A 3 8.46 7.74 8.62
CA PHE A 3 8.09 7.20 9.93
C PHE A 3 9.31 6.81 10.75
N LEU A 4 9.08 6.57 12.04
CA LEU A 4 10.10 6.07 12.97
C LEU A 4 10.72 4.76 12.45
N GLY A 5 12.03 4.59 12.59
CA GLY A 5 12.77 3.45 12.03
C GLY A 5 13.18 3.63 10.56
N GLY A 6 12.84 4.78 9.94
CA GLY A 6 13.23 5.12 8.58
C GLY A 6 12.32 4.55 7.50
N TYR A 7 11.15 4.02 7.85
CA TYR A 7 10.16 3.61 6.86
C TYR A 7 9.62 4.82 6.09
N VAL A 8 9.38 4.64 4.80
CA VAL A 8 8.89 5.71 3.92
C VAL A 8 7.65 5.25 3.18
N LEU A 9 6.54 5.96 3.34
CA LEU A 9 5.36 5.84 2.49
C LEU A 9 5.41 6.89 1.39
N ASP A 10 5.59 6.47 0.15
CA ASP A 10 5.31 7.26 -1.05
C ASP A 10 3.89 6.92 -1.51
N PHE A 11 3.02 7.93 -1.67
CA PHE A 11 1.65 7.70 -2.07
C PHE A 11 1.10 8.77 -3.02
N MET A 12 0.12 8.35 -3.80
CA MET A 12 -0.69 9.19 -4.68
C MET A 12 -2.10 8.63 -4.70
N GLU A 13 -3.08 9.52 -4.68
CA GLU A 13 -4.49 9.15 -4.74
C GLU A 13 -5.27 10.22 -5.49
N TYR A 14 -6.11 9.79 -6.43
CA TYR A 14 -7.08 10.65 -7.11
C TYR A 14 -8.45 10.45 -6.48
N ILE A 15 -8.97 11.49 -5.83
CA ILE A 15 -10.28 11.45 -5.18
C ILE A 15 -11.26 12.30 -6.00
N TYR A 16 -12.33 11.67 -6.49
CA TYR A 16 -13.48 12.35 -7.04
C TYR A 16 -14.61 12.31 -6.02
N LEU A 17 -15.07 13.46 -5.56
CA LEU A 17 -16.17 13.54 -4.60
C LEU A 17 -17.44 12.92 -5.22
N GLY A 18 -17.95 11.85 -4.61
CA GLY A 18 -19.16 11.14 -5.04
C GLY A 18 -19.01 10.13 -6.17
N LYS A 19 -17.78 9.70 -6.52
CA LYS A 19 -17.51 8.65 -7.53
C LYS A 19 -16.45 7.65 -7.04
N GLU A 20 -16.31 6.56 -7.79
CA GLU A 20 -15.21 5.60 -7.66
C GLU A 20 -13.84 6.28 -7.77
N ARG A 21 -12.87 5.76 -7.02
CA ARG A 21 -11.49 6.24 -6.99
C ARG A 21 -10.74 5.73 -8.23
N PRO A 22 -10.44 6.59 -9.21
CA PRO A 22 -9.90 6.12 -10.49
C PRO A 22 -8.48 5.58 -10.37
N LYS A 23 -7.66 6.13 -9.46
CA LYS A 23 -6.27 5.70 -9.32
C LYS A 23 -5.71 5.97 -7.94
N TYR A 24 -4.98 5.00 -7.41
CA TYR A 24 -4.17 5.15 -6.20
C TYR A 24 -2.89 4.33 -6.26
N ARG A 25 -1.92 4.73 -5.45
CA ARG A 25 -0.70 3.99 -5.16
C ARG A 25 -0.27 4.32 -3.73
N PHE A 26 0.02 3.30 -2.93
CA PHE A 26 0.61 3.42 -1.60
C PHE A 26 1.80 2.48 -1.53
N ASN A 27 3.03 3.02 -1.56
CA ASN A 27 4.28 2.26 -1.59
C ASN A 27 5.06 2.49 -0.29
N LEU A 28 5.12 1.47 0.56
CA LEU A 28 5.92 1.50 1.78
C LEU A 28 7.27 0.82 1.54
N SER A 29 8.37 1.50 1.89
CA SER A 29 9.72 0.94 1.91
C SER A 29 10.37 1.04 3.28
N ASP A 30 11.35 0.18 3.55
CA ASP A 30 12.22 0.27 4.73
C ASP A 30 13.27 1.39 4.58
N SER A 31 14.12 1.53 5.60
CA SER A 31 15.20 2.53 5.64
C SER A 31 16.31 2.31 4.61
N GLN A 32 16.38 1.11 4.00
CA GLN A 32 17.30 0.77 2.92
C GLN A 32 16.64 0.93 1.54
N GLY A 33 15.36 1.33 1.49
CA GLY A 33 14.61 1.48 0.25
C GLY A 33 14.02 0.17 -0.28
N ASN A 34 14.08 -0.92 0.48
CA ASN A 34 13.46 -2.18 0.08
C ASN A 34 11.94 -2.07 0.22
N LEU A 35 11.21 -2.60 -0.76
CA LEU A 35 9.75 -2.68 -0.71
C LEU A 35 9.32 -3.50 0.50
N ILE A 36 8.42 -2.95 1.32
CA ILE A 36 7.68 -3.71 2.34
C ILE A 36 6.36 -4.18 1.74
N PHE A 37 5.58 -3.24 1.20
CA PHE A 37 4.40 -3.53 0.39
C PHE A 37 4.06 -2.35 -0.53
N ARG A 38 3.29 -2.63 -1.58
CA ARG A 38 2.62 -1.59 -2.37
C ARG A 38 1.19 -1.97 -2.68
N TYR A 39 0.25 -1.08 -2.40
CA TYR A 39 -1.12 -1.18 -2.91
C TYR A 39 -1.29 -0.27 -4.11
N ASP A 40 -1.84 -0.77 -5.20
CA ASP A 40 -2.26 0.06 -6.35
C ASP A 40 -3.38 -0.62 -7.13
N ASN A 41 -3.98 0.14 -8.05
CA ASN A 41 -5.06 -0.32 -8.92
C ASN A 41 -4.67 -0.23 -10.41
N ALA A 42 -3.39 -0.36 -10.74
CA ALA A 42 -2.98 -0.38 -12.14
C ALA A 42 -3.54 -1.64 -12.83
N ALA A 43 -4.26 -1.46 -13.94
CA ALA A 43 -5.05 -2.48 -14.62
C ALA A 43 -4.21 -3.48 -15.45
N HIS A 44 -3.16 -4.06 -14.85
CA HIS A 44 -2.23 -4.99 -15.50
C HIS A 44 -2.38 -6.45 -15.03
N HIS A 45 -2.89 -6.69 -13.81
CA HIS A 45 -3.00 -8.03 -13.22
C HIS A 45 -4.41 -8.63 -13.34
N LYS A 46 -4.82 -8.95 -14.58
CA LYS A 46 -6.19 -9.41 -14.90
C LYS A 46 -6.59 -10.74 -14.24
N ASP A 47 -5.62 -11.57 -13.87
CA ASP A 47 -5.86 -12.90 -13.29
C ASP A 47 -6.16 -12.85 -11.78
N ILE A 48 -6.02 -11.68 -11.15
CA ILE A 48 -6.34 -11.48 -9.73
C ILE A 48 -7.84 -11.23 -9.57
N HIS A 49 -8.49 -11.99 -8.69
CA HIS A 49 -9.94 -11.90 -8.48
C HIS A 49 -10.44 -10.55 -7.93
N THR A 50 -9.54 -9.70 -7.43
CA THR A 50 -9.82 -8.33 -6.96
C THR A 50 -9.49 -7.25 -8.01
N PHE A 51 -9.26 -7.64 -9.27
CA PHE A 51 -8.92 -6.72 -10.36
C PHE A 51 -9.84 -5.46 -10.37
N PRO A 52 -9.28 -4.25 -10.51
CA PRO A 52 -7.86 -3.96 -10.76
C PRO A 52 -6.98 -3.87 -9.49
N HIS A 53 -7.58 -4.03 -8.32
CA HIS A 53 -6.95 -3.81 -7.02
C HIS A 53 -6.05 -4.99 -6.64
N HIS A 54 -4.86 -4.68 -6.13
CA HIS A 54 -3.91 -5.70 -5.70
C HIS A 54 -2.85 -5.12 -4.74
N LYS A 55 -2.13 -6.01 -4.07
CA LYS A 55 -1.01 -5.70 -3.17
C LYS A 55 0.25 -6.40 -3.66
N HIS A 56 1.31 -5.64 -3.94
CA HIS A 56 2.67 -6.17 -4.12
C HIS A 56 3.32 -6.37 -2.75
N THR A 57 4.01 -7.49 -2.59
CA THR A 57 4.97 -7.77 -1.51
C THR A 57 6.36 -7.94 -2.14
N PRO A 58 7.42 -8.18 -1.35
CA PRO A 58 8.75 -8.44 -1.91
C PRO A 58 8.81 -9.65 -2.86
N THR A 59 7.88 -10.60 -2.71
CA THR A 59 7.96 -11.91 -3.38
C THR A 59 6.75 -12.23 -4.26
N GLU A 60 5.62 -11.55 -4.08
CA GLU A 60 4.37 -11.94 -4.74
C GLU A 60 3.41 -10.76 -4.91
N ILE A 61 2.40 -10.99 -5.73
CA ILE A 61 1.25 -10.11 -5.90
C ILE A 61 0.05 -10.81 -5.30
N LYS A 62 -0.57 -10.17 -4.32
CA LYS A 62 -1.74 -10.66 -3.60
C LYS A 62 -2.99 -9.95 -4.04
N ALA A 63 -4.10 -10.67 -3.99
CA ALA A 63 -5.41 -10.07 -4.03
C ALA A 63 -5.62 -9.15 -2.83
N SER A 64 -6.21 -8.00 -3.10
CA SER A 64 -6.61 -7.02 -2.10
C SER A 64 -7.71 -6.18 -2.73
N GLY A 65 -8.80 -5.95 -2.01
CA GLY A 65 -9.84 -5.02 -2.48
C GLY A 65 -9.31 -3.59 -2.60
N GLU A 66 -10.20 -2.68 -2.99
CA GLU A 66 -9.88 -1.26 -2.88
C GLU A 66 -9.49 -0.92 -1.43
N ILE A 67 -8.41 -0.14 -1.27
CA ILE A 67 -7.89 0.28 0.03
C ILE A 67 -7.66 1.79 0.03
N GLY A 68 -7.86 2.40 1.19
CA GLY A 68 -7.65 3.83 1.40
C GLY A 68 -6.46 4.16 2.26
N PHE A 69 -6.20 5.46 2.33
CA PHE A 69 -5.11 6.01 3.11
C PHE A 69 -5.24 5.64 4.59
N ALA A 70 -6.45 5.66 5.17
CA ALA A 70 -6.66 5.35 6.58
C ALA A 70 -6.29 3.89 6.90
N GLU A 71 -6.74 2.94 6.08
CA GLU A 71 -6.44 1.52 6.24
C GLU A 71 -4.94 1.24 6.08
N VAL A 72 -4.29 1.88 5.09
CA VAL A 72 -2.84 1.80 4.89
C VAL A 72 -2.10 2.34 6.11
N MET A 73 -2.55 3.46 6.68
CA MET A 73 -1.94 4.04 7.87
C MET A 73 -2.05 3.13 9.08
N SER A 74 -3.20 2.50 9.29
CA SER A 74 -3.38 1.51 10.37
C SER A 74 -2.46 0.29 10.18
N GLU A 75 -2.29 -0.20 8.95
CA GLU A 75 -1.34 -1.30 8.68
C GLU A 75 0.10 -0.89 8.99
N ILE A 76 0.52 0.33 8.59
CA ILE A 76 1.86 0.86 8.87
C ILE A 76 2.08 1.00 10.38
N GLU A 77 1.10 1.54 11.11
CA GLU A 77 1.17 1.69 12.56
C GLU A 77 1.40 0.34 13.25
N ILE A 78 0.60 -0.68 12.92
CA ILE A 78 0.75 -2.04 13.47
C ILE A 78 2.13 -2.59 13.12
N LEU A 79 2.57 -2.46 11.87
CA LEU A 79 3.86 -2.97 11.40
C LEU A 79 5.03 -2.34 12.15
N ILE A 80 4.98 -1.03 12.36
CA ILE A 80 6.00 -0.28 13.08
C ILE A 80 6.03 -0.72 14.54
N LEU A 81 4.89 -0.66 15.24
CA LEU A 81 4.82 -1.01 16.67
C LEU A 81 5.27 -2.45 16.95
N THR A 82 4.90 -3.40 16.08
CA THR A 82 5.31 -4.81 16.25
C THR A 82 6.79 -5.09 15.97
N ASN A 83 7.48 -4.21 15.22
CA ASN A 83 8.92 -4.29 15.00
C ASN A 83 9.72 -3.47 16.00
N PHE A 84 9.10 -2.52 16.72
CA PHE A 84 9.76 -1.75 17.78
C PHE A 84 9.98 -2.56 19.07
N ASP A 85 9.17 -3.58 19.31
CA ASP A 85 9.28 -4.46 20.48
C ASP A 85 10.30 -5.60 20.30
N LYS A 86 11.08 -5.61 19.20
CA LYS A 86 12.14 -6.58 18.91
C LYS A 86 13.51 -5.92 18.90
#